data_AF-A0AAE2U3X0-F1
#
_entry.id   AF-A0AAE2U3X0-F1
#
_cell.length_a   1.000
_cell.length_b   1.000
_cell.length_c   1.000
_cell.angle_alpha   90.00
_cell.angle_beta   90.00
_cell.angle_gamma   90.00
#
_symmetry.space_group_name_H-M   'P 1'
#
loop_
_entity.id
_entity.type
_entity.pdbx_description
1 polymer ?
#
loop_
_entity_poly.entity_id
_entity_poly.type
_entity_poly.pdbx_seq_one_letter_code
_entity_poly.pdbx_strand_id
1 'polypeptide(L)' 'MPVYTLNYRFNDEPRTHTFDLKQSGLPVHEAAMHLLQLHFGDAENGLILPAADASPADILEQAQVMGITRIKVQ' A
#
# COMPACT_ATOMS: atom_id res chain seq x y z
N MET A 1 19.60 -1.53 -3.21
CA MET A 1 18.23 -1.03 -2.99
C MET A 1 17.64 -1.96 -1.94
N PRO A 2 17.16 -1.47 -0.79
CA PRO A 2 16.52 -2.34 0.17
C PRO A 2 15.26 -2.96 -0.41
N VAL A 3 15.13 -4.25 -0.16
CA VAL A 3 14.00 -5.08 -0.58
C VAL A 3 13.08 -5.21 0.62
N TYR A 4 11.87 -4.70 0.51
CA TYR A 4 10.86 -4.79 1.57
C TYR A 4 9.84 -5.84 1.21
N THR A 5 9.61 -6.79 2.12
CA THR A 5 8.56 -7.80 1.92
C THR A 5 7.32 -7.40 2.71
N LEU A 6 6.21 -7.22 2.00
CA LEU A 6 4.94 -6.84 2.57
C LEU A 6 4.02 -8.05 2.62
N ASN A 7 3.53 -8.37 3.81
CA ASN A 7 2.40 -9.29 3.98
C ASN A 7 1.16 -8.48 4.34
N TYR A 8 0.06 -8.75 3.65
CA TYR A 8 -1.21 -8.05 3.84
C TYR A 8 -2.37 -8.98 3.47
N ARG A 9 -3.59 -8.54 3.73
CA ARG A 9 -4.80 -9.15 3.19
C ARG A 9 -5.41 -8.24 2.16
N PHE A 10 -5.82 -8.79 1.03
CA PHE A 10 -6.60 -8.10 0.02
C PHE A 10 -7.96 -8.80 -0.10
N ASN A 11 -9.04 -8.11 0.25
CA ASN A 11 -10.38 -8.71 0.31
C ASN A 11 -10.40 -10.01 1.14
N ASP A 12 -9.78 -9.94 2.33
CA ASP A 12 -9.52 -11.06 3.27
C ASP A 12 -8.54 -12.15 2.79
N GLU A 13 -8.13 -12.16 1.52
CA GLU A 13 -7.15 -13.10 1.00
C GLU A 13 -5.72 -12.71 1.41
N PRO A 14 -4.92 -13.61 2.01
CA PRO A 14 -3.53 -13.33 2.34
C PRO A 14 -2.70 -13.16 1.06
N ARG A 15 -1.96 -12.05 0.98
CA ARG A 15 -1.04 -11.74 -0.12
C ARG A 15 0.32 -11.33 0.41
N THR A 16 1.32 -11.60 -0.41
CA THR A 16 2.70 -11.20 -0.17
C THR A 16 3.21 -10.50 -1.42
N HIS A 17 3.85 -9.36 -1.24
CA HIS A 17 4.49 -8.64 -2.34
C HIS A 17 5.82 -8.05 -1.88
N THR A 18 6.77 -7.98 -2.79
CA THR A 18 8.12 -7.50 -2.50
C THR A 18 8.37 -6.24 -3.30
N PHE A 19 8.69 -5.15 -2.62
CA PHE A 19 9.03 -3.88 -3.24
C PHE A 19 10.54 -3.64 -3.16
N ASP A 20 11.12 -3.25 -4.28
CA ASP A 20 12.51 -2.78 -4.36
C ASP A 20 12.49 -1.24 -4.35
N LEU A 21 12.79 -0.66 -3.19
CA LEU A 21 12.66 0.78 -2.97
C LEU A 21 14.03 1.41 -2.67
N LYS A 22 14.17 2.69 -3.00
CA LYS A 22 15.41 3.46 -2.75
C LYS A 22 15.42 4.19 -1.41
N GLN A 23 14.46 3.92 -0.53
CA GLN A 23 14.30 4.55 0.79
C GLN A 23 14.85 3.64 1.90
N SER A 24 15.35 4.21 3.00
CA SER A 24 15.99 3.44 4.09
C SER A 24 15.03 2.76 5.07
N GLY A 25 13.76 3.12 5.05
CA GLY A 25 12.70 2.46 5.82
C GLY A 25 11.38 2.66 5.12
N LEU A 26 10.44 1.72 5.32
CA LEU A 26 9.12 1.79 4.71
C LEU A 26 8.06 1.80 5.82
N PRO A 27 7.53 2.98 6.20
CA PRO A 27 6.45 3.05 7.17
C PRO A 27 5.17 2.44 6.60
N VAL A 28 4.28 1.99 7.49
CA VAL A 28 3.08 1.21 7.10
C VAL A 28 2.15 2.00 6.18
N HIS A 29 2.05 3.32 6.33
CA HIS A 29 1.23 4.15 5.44
C HIS A 29 1.82 4.25 4.02
N GLU A 30 3.15 4.34 3.86
CA GLU A 30 3.78 4.28 2.54
C GLU A 30 3.68 2.88 1.93
N ALA A 31 3.81 1.83 2.73
CA ALA A 31 3.52 0.46 2.30
C ALA A 31 2.07 0.33 1.78
N ALA A 32 1.10 0.91 2.49
CA ALA A 32 -0.30 0.95 2.06
C ALA A 32 -0.47 1.73 0.75
N MET A 33 0.21 2.87 0.59
CA MET A 33 0.21 3.66 -0.63
C MET A 33 0.73 2.86 -1.83
N HIS A 34 1.86 2.16 -1.69
CA HIS A 34 2.40 1.30 -2.73
C HIS A 34 1.47 0.13 -3.07
N LEU A 35 0.80 -0.46 -2.08
CA LEU A 35 -0.20 -1.51 -2.33
C LEU A 35 -1.44 -0.97 -3.05
N LEU A 36 -1.91 0.23 -2.69
CA LEU A 36 -2.99 0.90 -3.41
C LEU A 36 -2.60 1.15 -4.87
N GLN A 37 -1.38 1.64 -5.12
CA GLN A 37 -0.84 1.80 -6.47
C GLN A 37 -0.69 0.47 -7.23
N LEU A 38 -0.27 -0.59 -6.56
CA LEU A 38 -0.14 -1.92 -7.17
C LEU A 38 -1.49 -2.47 -7.65
N HIS A 39 -2.55 -2.32 -6.85
CA HIS A 39 -3.88 -2.89 -7.16
C HIS A 39 -4.76 -1.96 -7.98
N PHE A 40 -4.59 -0.64 -7.82
CA PHE A 40 -5.51 0.36 -8.39
C PHE A 40 -4.80 1.45 -9.21
N GLY A 41 -3.47 1.49 -9.24
CA GLY A 41 -2.71 2.53 -9.96
C GLY A 41 -2.68 2.36 -11.47
N ASP A 42 -2.93 1.16 -11.98
CA ASP A 42 -3.11 0.88 -13.42
C ASP A 42 -4.55 1.16 -13.90
N ALA A 43 -5.48 1.44 -12.97
CA ALA A 43 -6.83 1.78 -13.37
C ALA A 43 -6.81 3.12 -14.11
N GLU A 44 -7.20 3.11 -15.39
CA GLU A 44 -7.42 4.31 -16.21
C GLU A 44 -8.42 5.33 -15.59
N ASN A 45 -9.03 4.99 -14.45
CA ASN A 45 -9.74 5.88 -13.56
C ASN A 45 -8.83 6.31 -12.39
N GLY A 46 -8.06 7.39 -12.57
CA GLY A 46 -7.17 7.98 -11.56
C GLY A 46 -7.84 8.53 -10.28
N LEU A 47 -9.04 8.08 -9.94
CA LEU A 47 -9.87 8.52 -8.82
C LEU A 47 -9.73 7.69 -7.53
N ILE A 48 -8.94 6.60 -7.55
CA ILE A 48 -8.90 5.63 -6.45
C ILE A 48 -7.62 5.74 -5.59
N LEU A 49 -6.64 6.54 -6.01
CA LEU A 49 -5.42 6.74 -5.21
C LEU A 49 -5.59 7.87 -4.19
N PRO A 50 -4.98 7.75 -3.00
CA PRO A 50 -4.88 8.86 -2.05
C PRO A 50 -4.20 10.06 -2.71
N ALA A 51 -4.57 11.27 -2.27
CA ALA A 51 -3.86 12.47 -2.67
C ALA A 51 -2.37 12.36 -2.25
N ALA A 52 -1.47 12.98 -3.02
CA ALA A 52 -0.04 12.97 -2.70
C ALA A 52 0.30 13.59 -1.33
N ASP A 53 -0.59 14.46 -0.83
CA ASP A 53 -0.49 15.12 0.49
C ASP A 53 -1.45 14.52 1.53
N ALA A 54 -2.03 13.33 1.26
CA ALA A 54 -2.91 12.67 2.20
C ALA A 54 -2.16 12.33 3.50
N SER A 55 -2.83 12.49 4.65
CA SER A 55 -2.20 12.17 5.92
C SER A 55 -1.99 10.66 6.04
N PRO A 56 -1.03 10.20 6.87
CA PRO A 56 -0.82 8.77 7.11
C PRO A 56 -2.09 8.02 7.52
N ALA A 57 -2.98 8.66 8.27
CA ALA A 57 -4.25 8.08 8.70
C ALA A 57 -5.22 7.88 7.51
N ASP A 58 -5.35 8.89 6.64
CA ASP A 58 -6.23 8.83 5.46
C ASP A 58 -5.81 7.71 4.50
N ILE A 59 -4.49 7.57 4.28
CA ILE A 59 -3.94 6.52 3.41
C ILE A 59 -4.30 5.12 3.96
N LEU A 60 -4.18 4.93 5.27
CA LEU A 60 -4.51 3.66 5.92
C LEU A 60 -6.01 3.36 5.93
N GLU A 61 -6.83 4.38 6.16
CA GLU A 61 -8.29 4.27 6.09
C GLU A 61 -8.73 3.90 4.68
N GLN A 62 -8.20 4.59 3.67
CA GLN A 62 -8.49 4.29 2.27
C GLN A 62 -8.03 2.88 1.88
N ALA A 63 -6.83 2.46 2.29
CA ALA A 63 -6.37 1.08 2.09
C ALA A 63 -7.37 0.06 2.66
N GLN A 64 -7.89 0.31 3.86
CA GLN A 64 -8.89 -0.56 4.48
C GLN A 64 -10.22 -0.57 3.72
N VAL A 65 -10.74 0.59 3.29
CA VAL A 65 -11.95 0.70 2.45
C VAL A 65 -11.79 -0.06 1.14
N MET A 66 -10.59 -0.03 0.57
CA MET A 66 -10.23 -0.75 -0.67
C MET A 66 -9.88 -2.23 -0.45
N GLY A 67 -10.08 -2.76 0.76
CA GLY A 67 -9.89 -4.17 1.09
C GLY A 67 -8.45 -4.56 1.43
N ILE A 68 -7.51 -3.63 1.47
CA ILE A 68 -6.12 -3.84 1.86
C ILE A 68 -5.99 -3.67 3.38
N THR A 69 -5.76 -4.75 4.11
CA THR A 69 -5.71 -4.75 5.59
C THR A 69 -4.54 -5.58 6.13
N ARG A 70 -4.29 -5.49 7.44
CA ARG A 70 -3.24 -6.25 8.15
C ARG A 70 -1.84 -6.16 7.51
N ILE A 71 -1.48 -4.96 7.05
CA ILE A 71 -0.20 -4.69 6.39
C ILE A 71 0.94 -4.86 7.40
N LYS A 72 1.95 -5.64 7.03
CA LYS A 72 3.20 -5.83 7.77
C LYS A 72 4.37 -5.69 6.82
N VAL A 73 5.39 -4.95 7.24
CA VAL A 73 6.63 -4.73 6.48
C VAL A 73 7.76 -5.52 7.16
N GLN A 74 8.55 -6.25 6.37
CA GLN A 74 9.72 -7.01 6.80
C GLN A 74 10.97 -6.57 6.06
#